data_AF-A0A2R6HNN1-F1
#
_entry.id   AF-A0A2R6HNN1-F1
#
_cell.length_a   1.000
_cell.length_b   1.000
_cell.length_c   1.000
_cell.angle_alpha   90.00
_cell.angle_beta   90.00
_cell.angle_gamma   90.00
#
_symmetry.space_group_name_H-M   'P 1'
#
loop_
_entity.id
_entity.type
_entity.pdbx_description
1 polymer ?
#
loop_
_entity_poly.entity_id
_entity_poly.type
_entity_poly.pdbx_seq_one_letter_code
_entity_poly.pdbx_strand_id
1 'polypeptide(L)' 'MIEATSAGAILFRDTRGRREYLLLKSRPGDWEFPKGGVEGEEELQQTAIREVKEEAGIED' A
#
# COMPACT_ATOMS: atom_id res chain seq x y z
N MET A 1 6.59 14.92 -20.45
CA MET A 1 5.67 14.32 -19.49
C MET A 1 6.36 14.32 -18.14
N ILE A 2 5.65 14.66 -17.06
CA ILE A 2 6.14 14.38 -15.71
C ILE A 2 5.69 12.96 -15.42
N GLU A 3 6.63 12.03 -15.27
CA GLU A 3 6.31 10.68 -14.82
C GLU A 3 5.95 10.75 -13.33
N ALA A 4 4.80 10.19 -12.98
CA ALA A 4 4.40 10.01 -11.59
C ALA A 4 4.79 8.59 -11.16
N THR A 5 5.66 8.50 -10.16
CA THR A 5 6.06 7.22 -9.56
C THR A 5 5.22 6.97 -8.32
N SER A 6 4.74 5.73 -8.16
CA SER A 6 4.02 5.28 -6.97
C SER A 6 4.69 4.06 -6.35
N ALA A 7 4.63 3.94 -5.03
CA ALA A 7 5.04 2.74 -4.32
C ALA A 7 3.95 2.29 -3.34
N GLY A 8 3.98 1.00 -2.98
CA GLY A 8 2.98 0.37 -2.13
C GLY A 8 3.46 -1.00 -1.66
N ALA A 9 2.60 -1.73 -0.96
CA ALA A 9 2.97 -3.02 -0.37
C ALA A 9 1.89 -4.09 -0.55
N ILE A 10 2.33 -5.33 -0.72
CA ILE A 10 1.48 -6.52 -0.65
C ILE A 10 1.60 -7.10 0.76
N LEU A 11 0.70 -6.69 1.65
CA LEU A 11 0.66 -7.25 2.99
C LEU A 11 -0.05 -8.60 2.99
N PHE A 12 0.50 -9.54 3.74
CA PHE A 12 -0.11 -10.83 3.94
C PHE A 12 0.00 -11.27 5.39
N ARG A 13 -0.89 -12.18 5.78
CA ARG A 13 -0.75 -12.96 7.01
C ARG A 13 -1.06 -14.41 6.73
N ASP A 14 -0.34 -15.30 7.40
CA ASP A 14 -0.66 -16.72 7.39
C ASP A 14 -1.59 -17.00 8.58
N THR A 15 -2.82 -17.44 8.29
CA THR A 15 -3.85 -17.71 9.30
C THR A 15 -4.78 -18.83 8.83
N ARG A 16 -5.28 -19.66 9.76
CA ARG A 16 -6.20 -20.78 9.44
C ARG A 16 -5.65 -21.72 8.35
N GLY A 17 -4.33 -21.92 8.33
CA GLY A 17 -3.65 -22.78 7.34
C GLY A 17 -3.63 -22.23 5.91
N ARG A 18 -3.87 -20.92 5.71
CA ARG A 18 -3.85 -20.25 4.40
C ARG A 18 -3.22 -18.86 4.48
N ARG A 19 -2.75 -18.36 3.34
CA ARG A 19 -2.30 -16.98 3.18
C ARG A 19 -3.48 -16.06 2.83
N GLU A 20 -3.65 -14.98 3.59
CA GLU A 20 -4.60 -13.92 3.31
C GLU A 20 -3.85 -12.63 2.95
N TYR A 21 -4.35 -11.88 1.97
CA TYR A 21 -3.76 -10.61 1.52
C TYR A 21 -4.67 -9.43 1.90
N LEU A 22 -4.06 -8.31 2.27
CA LEU A 22 -4.79 -7.07 2.52
C LEU A 22 -5.15 -6.41 1.19
N LEU A 23 -6.44 -6.12 1.00
CA LEU A 23 -6.95 -5.28 -0.06
C LEU A 23 -7.79 -4.17 0.56
N LEU A 24 -7.63 -2.95 0.08
CA LEU A 24 -8.42 -1.79 0.44
C LEU A 24 -9.53 -1.59 -0.59
N LYS A 25 -10.71 -1.18 -0.14
CA LYS A 25 -11.82 -0.88 -1.02
C LYS A 25 -11.86 0.62 -1.28
N SER A 26 -11.54 1.02 -2.51
CA SER A 26 -11.63 2.43 -2.92
C SER A 26 -13.08 2.83 -3.21
N ARG A 27 -13.33 4.13 -3.42
CA ARG A 27 -14.67 4.65 -3.79
C ARG A 27 -15.16 4.00 -5.10
N PRO A 28 -16.47 3.88 -5.28
CA PRO A 28 -17.11 2.58 -5.50
C PRO A 28 -16.58 1.82 -6.72
N GLY A 29 -15.88 0.70 -6.48
CA GLY A 29 -15.68 -0.34 -7.48
C GLY A 29 -14.49 -1.25 -7.23
N ASP A 30 -13.35 -0.65 -6.87
CA ASP A 30 -12.07 -1.34 -6.99
C ASP A 30 -11.50 -1.77 -5.65
N TRP A 31 -10.89 -2.96 -5.66
CA TRP A 31 -10.03 -3.45 -4.60
C TRP A 31 -8.58 -3.25 -5.02
N GLU A 32 -7.78 -2.61 -4.17
CA GLU A 32 -6.39 -2.31 -4.45
C GLU A 32 -5.48 -2.65 -3.27
N PHE A 33 -4.20 -2.85 -3.56
CA PHE A 33 -3.18 -2.86 -2.52
C PHE A 33 -2.92 -1.43 -2.03
N PRO A 34 -2.53 -1.25 -0.76
CA PRO A 34 -2.15 0.06 -0.25
C PRO A 34 -0.96 0.60 -1.06
N LYS A 35 -1.13 1.81 -1.59
CA LYS A 35 -0.13 2.47 -2.44
C LYS A 35 -0.43 3.96 -2.58
N GLY A 36 0.59 4.71 -2.93
CA GLY A 36 0.41 6.09 -3.37
C GLY A 36 1.67 6.68 -3.98
N GLY A 37 1.64 7.98 -4.22
CA GLY A 37 2.68 8.69 -4.96
C GLY A 37 3.95 8.87 -4.12
N VAL A 38 5.11 8.84 -4.79
CA VAL A 38 6.37 9.27 -4.17
C VAL A 38 6.29 10.77 -3.90
N GLU A 39 6.57 11.17 -2.67
CA GLU A 39 6.58 12.57 -2.25
C GLU A 39 8.02 13.06 -2.01
N GLY A 40 8.35 14.25 -2.48
CA GLY A 40 9.66 14.87 -2.25
C GLY A 40 10.83 13.99 -2.74
N GLU A 41 11.71 13.62 -1.81
CA GLU A 41 12.89 12.78 -2.05
C GLU A 41 12.76 11.38 -1.40
N GLU A 42 11.52 10.91 -1.17
CA GLU A 42 11.28 9.57 -0.60
C GLU A 42 11.85 8.46 -1.49
N GLU A 43 12.52 7.50 -0.87
CA GLU A 43 12.79 6.20 -1.48
C GLU A 43 11.48 5.42 -1.62
N LEU A 44 11.39 4.54 -2.64
CA LEU A 44 10.19 3.74 -2.89
C LEU A 44 9.71 2.95 -1.65
N GLN A 45 10.65 2.47 -0.83
CA GLN A 45 10.33 1.76 0.40
C GLN A 45 9.72 2.69 1.47
N GLN A 46 10.21 3.93 1.57
CA GLN A 46 9.67 4.91 2.52
C GLN A 46 8.24 5.30 2.13
N THR A 47 8.01 5.59 0.84
CA THR A 47 6.67 5.82 0.30
C THR A 47 5.74 4.63 0.59
N ALA A 48 6.17 3.39 0.33
CA ALA A 48 5.35 2.22 0.62
C ALA A 48 4.97 2.07 2.10
N ILE A 49 5.90 2.34 3.02
CA ILE A 49 5.63 2.28 4.47
C ILE A 49 4.65 3.39 4.89
N ARG A 50 4.84 4.63 4.40
CA ARG A 50 3.96 5.76 4.68
C ARG A 50 2.53 5.48 4.20
N GLU A 51 2.38 5.04 2.96
CA GLU A 51 1.06 4.77 2.35
C GLU A 51 0.32 3.63 3.08
N VAL A 52 1.03 2.58 3.50
CA VAL A 52 0.43 1.52 4.34
C VAL A 52 -0.08 2.08 5.68
N LYS A 53 0.66 2.99 6.30
CA LYS A 53 0.25 3.65 7.53
C LYS A 53 -0.98 4.54 7.31
N GLU A 54 -0.99 5.34 6.25
CA GLU A 54 -2.06 6.29 5.95
C GLU A 54 -3.37 5.62 5.53
N GLU A 55 -3.30 4.62 4.65
CA GLU A 55 -4.49 3.99 4.06
C GLU A 55 -5.01 2.81 4.88
N ALA A 56 -4.14 2.09 5.59
CA ALA A 56 -4.50 0.89 6.36
C ALA A 56 -4.30 1.01 7.87
N GLY A 57 -3.66 2.08 8.36
CA GLY A 57 -3.41 2.28 9.80
C GLY A 57 -2.44 1.26 10.42
N ILE A 58 -1.65 0.56 9.61
CA ILE A 58 -0.70 -0.46 10.07
C ILE A 58 0.67 0.19 10.24
N GLU A 59 1.23 0.05 11.44
CA GLU A 59 2.58 0.46 11.81
C GLU A 59 3.27 -0.67 12.60
N ASP A 60 4.59 -0.57 12.75
CA ASP A 60 5.40 -1.46 13.61
C ASP A 60 5.24 -1.09 15.10
#